data_AF-A0A523CCR9-F1
#
_entry.id   AF-A0A523CCR9-F1
#
_cell.length_a   1.000
_cell.length_b   1.000
_cell.length_c   1.000
_cell.angle_alpha   90.00
_cell.angle_beta   90.00
_cell.angle_gamma   90.00
#
_symmetry.space_group_name_H-M   'P 1'
#
loop_
_entity.id
_entity.type
_entity.pdbx_description
1 polymer ?
#
loop_
_entity_poly.entity_id
_entity_poly.type
_entity_poly.pdbx_seq_one_letter_code
_entity_poly.pdbx_strand_id
1 'polypeptide(L)'
;MAGKTEAILARKGEIMKRALGMDYSQFEQSPIAFDYEGMMAAHGYSIDDITAIQRAGGVGRTPLLELRNLTDLVRSYSEPGHGARIFVKDEAANMAGSFKDRRASVSIHVAREKGYAGVIAATSGNYGAAVSSQAARAGLNCIIVQEAFDSRHVGQPEIIEKSRICEAFGAEVIQLTVGPELFSHMLELLDETGYLAASLYSAFGVSGIETLGYELAEEMTAVTGAPPTHVVVTHAGGGNTTGTARGLKRAGATTEIVSASVDLSGLHMASDSDFNRKSFTTGHTGFGVPFATWPDRADVPRNAARALRYMDRYLTVSQGEVFYVTEAMAKLEGLERGPSGNTAMAAAMSLARDLPRDATVVVQETEYTGAGKHHWAQLNFARENGVEVRAGDPAENVPGKSIIIPERPEQIRAKDFDLAKMRRSYVRNALSHAPEGYVPTDADIAFLAEDTNSDTATVEETIAGLKAT
;
A
#
# COMPACT_ATOMS: atom_id res chain seq x y z
N MET A 1 20.82 27.81 -9.82
CA MET A 1 20.01 26.69 -9.30
C MET A 1 20.72 25.35 -9.53
N ALA A 2 21.19 25.03 -10.75
CA ALA A 2 21.91 23.77 -11.03
C ALA A 2 23.05 23.40 -10.05
N GLY A 3 23.90 24.37 -9.66
CA GLY A 3 25.02 24.09 -8.74
C GLY A 3 24.63 23.78 -7.29
N LYS A 4 23.44 24.20 -6.82
CA LYS A 4 22.97 23.86 -5.45
C LYS A 4 22.46 22.42 -5.41
N THR A 5 21.69 22.02 -6.43
CA THR A 5 21.14 20.66 -6.55
C THR A 5 22.24 19.62 -6.76
N GLU A 6 23.26 19.90 -7.57
CA GLU A 6 24.42 19.00 -7.75
C GLU A 6 25.19 18.77 -6.44
N ALA A 7 25.42 19.83 -5.65
CA ALA A 7 26.10 19.73 -4.36
C ALA A 7 25.32 18.89 -3.34
N ILE A 8 23.98 19.00 -3.33
CA ILE A 8 23.10 18.22 -2.44
C ILE A 8 23.03 16.76 -2.88
N LEU A 9 22.95 16.48 -4.18
CA LEU A 9 22.99 15.12 -4.72
C LEU A 9 24.30 14.40 -4.36
N ALA A 10 25.44 15.11 -4.36
CA ALA A 10 26.72 14.55 -3.93
C ALA A 10 26.73 14.12 -2.44
N ARG A 11 25.92 14.75 -1.60
CA ARG A 11 25.76 14.45 -0.16
C ARG A 11 24.55 13.55 0.14
N LYS A 12 23.86 13.02 -0.88
CA LYS A 12 22.64 12.21 -0.71
C LYS A 12 22.79 11.10 0.33
N GLY A 13 23.88 10.34 0.31
CA GLY A 13 24.11 9.24 1.24
C GLY A 13 24.16 9.69 2.71
N GLU A 14 24.86 10.79 2.99
CA GLU A 14 24.97 11.39 4.32
C GLU A 14 23.60 11.90 4.81
N ILE A 15 22.89 12.66 3.96
CA ILE A 15 21.58 13.23 4.28
C ILE A 15 20.58 12.13 4.59
N MET A 16 20.49 11.10 3.74
CA MET A 16 19.58 9.98 3.95
C MET A 16 19.93 9.16 5.19
N LYS A 17 21.22 8.92 5.47
CA LYS A 17 21.66 8.23 6.69
C LYS A 17 21.19 8.96 7.95
N ARG A 18 21.30 10.30 7.97
CA ARG A 18 20.80 11.14 9.07
C ARG A 18 19.26 11.14 9.15
N ALA A 19 18.59 11.27 8.01
CA ALA A 19 17.14 11.43 7.94
C ALA A 19 16.36 10.15 8.23
N LEU A 20 16.90 8.97 7.91
CA LEU A 20 16.17 7.71 8.08
C LEU A 20 16.22 7.17 9.52
N GLY A 21 17.09 7.73 10.37
CA GLY A 21 17.24 7.30 11.76
C GLY A 21 17.78 5.88 11.92
N MET A 22 18.28 5.24 10.88
CA MET A 22 18.84 3.88 10.90
C MET A 22 19.95 3.76 9.85
N ASP A 23 21.04 3.08 10.22
CA ASP A 23 22.08 2.69 9.26
C ASP A 23 21.72 1.34 8.65
N TYR A 24 21.39 1.31 7.35
CA TYR A 24 20.99 0.10 6.65
C TYR A 24 22.18 -0.79 6.26
N SER A 25 23.39 -0.23 6.21
CA SER A 25 24.59 -0.97 5.77
C SER A 25 24.94 -2.13 6.70
N GLN A 26 24.54 -2.07 7.98
CA GLN A 26 24.77 -3.14 8.95
C GLN A 26 24.00 -4.43 8.64
N PHE A 27 22.95 -4.37 7.80
CA PHE A 27 22.16 -5.54 7.41
C PHE A 27 22.60 -6.12 6.07
N GLU A 28 23.42 -5.42 5.30
CA GLU A 28 23.85 -5.88 3.98
C GLU A 28 24.73 -7.12 4.12
N GLN A 29 24.36 -8.19 3.41
CA GLN A 29 25.11 -9.45 3.39
C GLN A 29 25.82 -9.64 2.05
N SER A 30 25.19 -9.18 0.97
CA SER A 30 25.70 -9.23 -0.39
C SER A 30 25.11 -8.09 -1.23
N PRO A 31 25.47 -7.96 -2.53
CA PRO A 31 24.82 -7.03 -3.43
C PRO A 31 23.30 -7.22 -3.60
N ILE A 32 22.77 -8.42 -3.32
CA ILE A 32 21.35 -8.74 -3.56
C ILE A 32 20.61 -9.26 -2.31
N ALA A 33 21.33 -9.59 -1.23
CA ALA A 33 20.76 -10.11 0.01
C ALA A 33 21.14 -9.26 1.22
N PHE A 34 20.24 -9.25 2.20
CA PHE A 34 20.43 -8.56 3.48
C PHE A 34 19.65 -9.28 4.58
N ASP A 35 20.02 -9.04 5.84
CA ASP A 35 19.32 -9.56 7.02
C ASP A 35 17.97 -8.85 7.20
N TYR A 36 16.94 -9.36 6.53
CA TYR A 36 15.59 -8.79 6.58
C TYR A 36 14.97 -8.84 7.98
N GLU A 37 15.07 -9.97 8.68
CA GLU A 37 14.47 -10.09 10.01
C GLU A 37 15.25 -9.28 11.06
N GLY A 38 16.59 -9.22 10.95
CA GLY A 38 17.41 -8.33 11.77
C GLY A 38 17.06 -6.86 11.55
N MET A 39 16.87 -6.44 10.30
CA MET A 39 16.42 -5.08 9.96
C MET A 39 15.03 -4.78 10.53
N MET A 40 14.08 -5.73 10.41
CA MET A 40 12.73 -5.58 10.94
C MET A 40 12.70 -5.52 12.48
N ALA A 41 13.64 -6.17 13.16
CA ALA A 41 13.75 -6.17 14.63
C ALA A 41 14.60 -5.02 15.20
N ALA A 42 15.36 -4.31 14.38
CA ALA A 42 16.37 -3.34 14.82
C ALA A 42 15.82 -2.13 15.59
N HIS A 43 14.52 -1.84 15.50
CA HIS A 43 13.87 -0.79 16.31
C HIS A 43 13.61 -1.22 17.76
N GLY A 44 13.63 -2.53 18.06
CA GLY A 44 13.54 -3.06 19.42
C GLY A 44 12.14 -3.11 20.04
N TYR A 45 11.09 -2.65 19.34
CA TYR A 45 9.72 -2.68 19.86
C TYR A 45 9.07 -4.06 19.71
N SER A 46 8.46 -4.56 20.78
CA SER A 46 7.54 -5.68 20.73
C SER A 46 6.20 -5.29 20.11
N ILE A 47 5.33 -6.28 19.85
CA ILE A 47 3.96 -5.99 19.36
C ILE A 47 3.14 -5.20 20.40
N ASP A 48 3.40 -5.42 21.69
CA ASP A 48 2.76 -4.69 22.79
C ASP A 48 3.24 -3.25 22.87
N ASP A 49 4.55 -3.01 22.66
CA ASP A 49 5.11 -1.66 22.60
C ASP A 49 4.49 -0.87 21.44
N ILE A 50 4.42 -1.48 20.24
CA ILE A 50 3.80 -0.86 19.06
C ILE A 50 2.32 -0.56 19.33
N THR A 51 1.60 -1.49 19.96
CA THR A 51 0.19 -1.30 20.34
C THR A 51 0.04 -0.15 21.35
N ALA A 52 0.94 -0.02 22.32
CA ALA A 52 0.94 1.08 23.29
C ALA A 52 1.22 2.43 22.62
N ILE A 53 2.21 2.49 21.72
CA ILE A 53 2.53 3.66 20.89
C ILE A 53 1.29 4.10 20.10
N GLN A 54 0.64 3.17 19.42
CA GLN A 54 -0.57 3.44 18.64
C GLN A 54 -1.71 3.96 19.50
N ARG A 55 -1.98 3.32 20.65
CA ARG A 55 -3.03 3.76 21.57
C ARG A 55 -2.79 5.19 22.08
N ALA A 56 -1.54 5.56 22.39
CA ALA A 56 -1.20 6.94 22.76
C ALA A 56 -1.46 7.92 21.59
N GLY A 57 -1.21 7.48 20.36
CA GLY A 57 -1.51 8.20 19.11
C GLY A 57 -2.98 8.24 18.71
N GLY A 58 -3.89 7.54 19.42
CA GLY A 58 -5.29 7.41 19.04
C GLY A 58 -5.52 6.45 17.86
N VAL A 59 -4.62 5.50 17.67
CA VAL A 59 -4.55 4.60 16.51
C VAL A 59 -4.79 3.15 16.94
N GLY A 60 -5.36 2.35 16.04
CA GLY A 60 -5.61 0.92 16.24
C GLY A 60 -6.89 0.63 17.02
N ARG A 61 -7.19 -0.66 17.24
CA ARG A 61 -8.48 -1.15 17.77
C ARG A 61 -9.68 -0.61 16.99
N THR A 62 -9.55 -0.56 15.68
CA THR A 62 -10.62 -0.16 14.77
C THR A 62 -11.72 -1.24 14.72
N PRO A 63 -12.97 -0.88 14.43
CA PRO A 63 -14.05 -1.87 14.41
C PRO A 63 -13.85 -2.97 13.35
N LEU A 64 -14.11 -4.22 13.74
CA LEU A 64 -14.33 -5.34 12.82
C LEU A 64 -15.83 -5.54 12.62
N LEU A 65 -16.30 -5.41 11.39
CA LEU A 65 -17.72 -5.44 11.04
C LEU A 65 -18.01 -6.60 10.09
N GLU A 66 -19.08 -7.35 10.35
CA GLU A 66 -19.62 -8.32 9.40
C GLU A 66 -20.56 -7.60 8.41
N LEU A 67 -20.29 -7.72 7.12
CA LEU A 67 -21.05 -7.08 6.04
C LEU A 67 -22.14 -8.03 5.55
N ARG A 68 -23.23 -8.10 6.32
CA ARG A 68 -24.31 -9.09 6.11
C ARG A 68 -25.07 -8.84 4.82
N ASN A 69 -25.34 -7.59 4.47
CA ASN A 69 -26.12 -7.26 3.28
C ASN A 69 -25.30 -7.53 2.00
N LEU A 70 -24.00 -7.25 2.00
CA LEU A 70 -23.10 -7.63 0.91
C LEU A 70 -22.89 -9.13 0.83
N THR A 71 -22.79 -9.81 1.98
CA THR A 71 -22.71 -11.29 2.01
C THR A 71 -23.97 -11.90 1.39
N ASP A 72 -25.16 -11.40 1.73
CA ASP A 72 -26.43 -11.88 1.17
C ASP A 72 -26.56 -11.53 -0.32
N LEU A 73 -26.10 -10.34 -0.74
CA LEU A 73 -26.00 -9.97 -2.15
C LEU A 73 -25.12 -10.96 -2.91
N VAL A 74 -23.92 -11.25 -2.42
CA VAL A 74 -22.99 -12.22 -3.05
C VAL A 74 -23.63 -13.60 -3.15
N ARG A 75 -24.29 -14.06 -2.08
CA ARG A 75 -24.99 -15.35 -2.04
C ARG A 75 -26.14 -15.44 -3.03
N SER A 76 -26.77 -14.32 -3.41
CA SER A 76 -27.90 -14.31 -4.35
C SER A 76 -27.51 -14.73 -5.78
N TYR A 77 -26.22 -14.62 -6.14
CA TYR A 77 -25.67 -15.04 -7.43
C TYR A 77 -24.52 -16.06 -7.31
N SER A 78 -24.36 -16.68 -6.14
CA SER A 78 -23.38 -17.75 -5.91
C SER A 78 -24.01 -19.12 -6.14
N GLU A 79 -23.19 -20.11 -6.50
CA GLU A 79 -23.62 -21.51 -6.57
C GLU A 79 -24.07 -22.03 -5.19
N PRO A 80 -24.98 -23.02 -5.12
CA PRO A 80 -25.35 -23.66 -3.86
C PRO A 80 -24.11 -24.13 -3.07
N GLY A 81 -24.09 -23.85 -1.77
CA GLY A 81 -22.94 -24.15 -0.90
C GLY A 81 -21.83 -23.10 -0.87
N HIS A 82 -21.88 -22.08 -1.74
CA HIS A 82 -20.90 -20.99 -1.81
C HIS A 82 -21.47 -19.64 -1.35
N GLY A 83 -20.61 -18.62 -1.26
CA GLY A 83 -20.91 -17.30 -0.73
C GLY A 83 -20.41 -17.14 0.70
N ALA A 84 -19.09 -17.01 0.83
CA ALA A 84 -18.39 -16.82 2.10
C ALA A 84 -18.84 -15.56 2.85
N ARG A 85 -18.67 -15.55 4.17
CA ARG A 85 -18.97 -14.38 5.00
C ARG A 85 -17.93 -13.29 4.75
N ILE A 86 -18.39 -12.07 4.54
CA ILE A 86 -17.51 -10.91 4.31
C ILE A 86 -17.46 -10.05 5.57
N PHE A 87 -16.25 -9.71 5.97
CA PHE A 87 -15.97 -8.80 7.07
C PHE A 87 -15.11 -7.64 6.57
N VAL A 88 -15.17 -6.52 7.28
CA VAL A 88 -14.27 -5.39 7.07
C VAL A 88 -13.67 -4.92 8.39
N LYS A 89 -12.37 -4.64 8.39
CA LYS A 89 -11.69 -3.91 9.45
C LYS A 89 -11.70 -2.43 9.07
N ASP A 90 -12.52 -1.65 9.77
CA ASP A 90 -12.83 -0.28 9.37
C ASP A 90 -11.72 0.70 9.77
N GLU A 91 -10.63 0.67 9.01
CA GLU A 91 -9.43 1.50 9.24
C GLU A 91 -9.67 3.01 9.02
N ALA A 92 -10.80 3.40 8.44
CA ALA A 92 -11.28 4.77 8.41
C ALA A 92 -11.61 5.34 9.81
N ALA A 93 -11.70 4.49 10.84
CA ALA A 93 -11.91 4.91 12.23
C ALA A 93 -10.62 5.41 12.93
N ASN A 94 -9.45 5.34 12.29
CA ASN A 94 -8.24 5.95 12.81
C ASN A 94 -8.27 7.50 12.70
N MET A 95 -7.34 8.18 13.40
CA MET A 95 -7.32 9.64 13.52
C MET A 95 -7.29 10.43 12.20
N ALA A 96 -6.49 10.00 11.22
CA ALA A 96 -6.47 10.60 9.88
C ALA A 96 -7.33 9.81 8.88
N GLY A 97 -8.12 8.85 9.38
CA GLY A 97 -9.11 8.12 8.61
C GLY A 97 -8.53 7.07 7.67
N SER A 98 -7.41 6.44 7.99
CA SER A 98 -6.95 5.25 7.26
C SER A 98 -5.95 4.43 8.06
N PHE A 99 -5.62 3.22 7.57
CA PHE A 99 -4.61 2.36 8.19
C PHE A 99 -3.20 3.00 8.22
N LYS A 100 -2.97 4.06 7.44
CA LYS A 100 -1.67 4.76 7.39
C LYS A 100 -1.29 5.37 8.74
N ASP A 101 -2.26 5.63 9.61
CA ASP A 101 -2.03 6.03 11.00
C ASP A 101 -1.22 5.01 11.80
N ARG A 102 -1.40 3.70 11.53
CA ARG A 102 -0.66 2.61 12.20
C ARG A 102 0.84 2.70 11.98
N ARG A 103 1.24 3.06 10.76
CA ARG A 103 2.63 3.33 10.40
C ARG A 103 3.10 4.67 10.95
N ALA A 104 2.32 5.72 10.70
CA ALA A 104 2.71 7.08 11.03
C ALA A 104 2.98 7.25 12.53
N SER A 105 2.12 6.69 13.39
CA SER A 105 2.28 6.75 14.85
C SER A 105 3.65 6.22 15.32
N VAL A 106 4.14 5.11 14.76
CA VAL A 106 5.47 4.57 15.09
C VAL A 106 6.59 5.46 14.54
N SER A 107 6.46 5.95 13.29
CA SER A 107 7.44 6.88 12.72
C SER A 107 7.58 8.18 13.53
N ILE A 108 6.46 8.74 13.98
CA ILE A 108 6.43 9.94 14.82
C ILE A 108 6.98 9.65 16.22
N HIS A 109 6.69 8.49 16.80
CA HIS A 109 7.27 8.07 18.06
C HIS A 109 8.80 8.02 17.98
N VAL A 110 9.34 7.38 16.94
CA VAL A 110 10.79 7.31 16.70
C VAL A 110 11.40 8.71 16.51
N ALA A 111 10.71 9.60 15.78
CA ALA A 111 11.16 10.99 15.61
C ALA A 111 11.29 11.70 16.96
N ARG A 112 10.27 11.57 17.83
CA ARG A 112 10.25 12.15 19.18
C ARG A 112 11.33 11.55 20.07
N GLU A 113 11.46 10.23 20.10
CA GLU A 113 12.43 9.52 20.94
C GLU A 113 13.86 9.92 20.59
N LYS A 114 14.15 10.08 19.29
CA LYS A 114 15.48 10.47 18.78
C LYS A 114 15.73 11.98 18.78
N GLY A 115 14.78 12.78 19.26
CA GLY A 115 14.95 14.23 19.40
C GLY A 115 14.90 15.02 18.09
N TYR A 116 14.29 14.48 17.03
CA TYR A 116 14.06 15.25 15.80
C TYR A 116 13.07 16.39 16.05
N ALA A 117 13.34 17.57 15.49
CA ALA A 117 12.47 18.73 15.59
C ALA A 117 11.21 18.64 14.71
N GLY A 118 11.21 17.74 13.72
CA GLY A 118 10.11 17.55 12.81
C GLY A 118 10.30 16.36 11.89
N VAL A 119 9.33 16.17 10.99
CA VAL A 119 9.28 15.07 10.03
C VAL A 119 8.96 15.57 8.63
N ILE A 120 9.45 14.83 7.63
CA ILE A 120 9.12 15.04 6.22
C ILE A 120 8.61 13.72 5.62
N ALA A 121 7.54 13.78 4.85
CA ALA A 121 7.07 12.65 4.06
C ALA A 121 6.77 13.07 2.61
N ALA A 122 7.21 12.27 1.65
CA ALA A 122 6.83 12.39 0.24
C ALA A 122 5.70 11.42 -0.09
N THR A 123 4.49 11.94 -0.32
CA THR A 123 3.30 11.10 -0.57
C THR A 123 2.13 11.92 -1.10
N SER A 124 1.51 11.46 -2.18
CA SER A 124 0.21 11.93 -2.67
C SER A 124 -0.99 11.12 -2.12
N GLY A 125 -0.72 10.13 -1.26
CA GLY A 125 -1.73 9.27 -0.62
C GLY A 125 -2.07 9.66 0.83
N ASN A 126 -2.93 8.87 1.49
CA ASN A 126 -3.39 9.11 2.87
C ASN A 126 -2.27 9.17 3.92
N TYR A 127 -1.06 8.75 3.57
CA TYR A 127 0.05 8.75 4.50
C TYR A 127 0.49 10.17 4.88
N GLY A 128 0.30 11.16 4.00
CA GLY A 128 0.57 12.56 4.34
C GLY A 128 -0.35 13.04 5.46
N ALA A 129 -1.64 12.70 5.36
CA ALA A 129 -2.63 13.03 6.38
C ALA A 129 -2.33 12.32 7.72
N ALA A 130 -1.92 11.05 7.66
CA ALA A 130 -1.53 10.28 8.86
C ALA A 130 -0.29 10.85 9.54
N VAL A 131 0.77 11.17 8.78
CA VAL A 131 1.99 11.80 9.32
C VAL A 131 1.67 13.16 9.92
N SER A 132 0.88 13.99 9.23
CA SER A 132 0.46 15.30 9.72
C SER A 132 -0.35 15.21 11.01
N SER A 133 -1.33 14.30 11.08
CA SER A 133 -2.16 14.07 12.26
C SER A 133 -1.32 13.63 13.46
N GLN A 134 -0.46 12.62 13.27
CA GLN A 134 0.37 12.10 14.35
C GLN A 134 1.46 13.11 14.78
N ALA A 135 2.05 13.84 13.84
CA ALA A 135 3.03 14.89 14.14
C ALA A 135 2.40 16.03 14.96
N ALA A 136 1.20 16.49 14.59
CA ALA A 136 0.46 17.50 15.33
C ALA A 136 0.18 17.06 16.78
N ARG A 137 -0.27 15.80 16.97
CA ARG A 137 -0.48 15.22 18.31
C ARG A 137 0.81 15.15 19.13
N ALA A 138 1.94 14.93 18.46
CA ALA A 138 3.25 14.89 19.06
C ALA A 138 3.93 16.27 19.14
N GLY A 139 3.30 17.36 18.72
CA GLY A 139 3.93 18.69 18.71
C GLY A 139 5.22 18.75 17.89
N LEU A 140 5.32 17.96 16.82
CA LEU A 140 6.42 18.00 15.86
C LEU A 140 6.05 18.82 14.64
N ASN A 141 7.02 19.53 14.08
CA ASN A 141 6.85 20.17 12.78
C ASN A 141 6.69 19.10 11.69
N CYS A 142 5.87 19.38 10.68
CA CYS A 142 5.56 18.42 9.63
C CYS A 142 5.59 19.09 8.26
N ILE A 143 6.34 18.51 7.32
CA ILE A 143 6.35 18.92 5.93
C ILE A 143 5.88 17.74 5.07
N ILE A 144 4.86 17.95 4.25
CA ILE A 144 4.36 16.97 3.28
C ILE A 144 4.71 17.45 1.87
N VAL A 145 5.46 16.63 1.14
CA VAL A 145 5.79 16.88 -0.28
C VAL A 145 4.92 15.97 -1.14
N GLN A 146 4.23 16.52 -2.13
CA GLN A 146 3.30 15.75 -2.95
C GLN A 146 3.26 16.24 -4.40
N GLU A 147 3.15 15.30 -5.33
CA GLU A 147 2.81 15.59 -6.72
C GLU A 147 1.29 15.75 -6.83
N ALA A 148 0.82 16.98 -6.95
CA ALA A 148 -0.61 17.30 -6.98
C ALA A 148 -1.14 17.55 -8.39
N PHE A 149 -0.27 17.93 -9.33
CA PHE A 149 -0.66 18.47 -10.63
C PHE A 149 0.01 17.75 -11.81
N ASP A 150 -0.63 17.77 -12.98
CA ASP A 150 0.06 17.58 -14.26
C ASP A 150 0.72 18.89 -14.74
N SER A 151 1.41 18.86 -15.89
CA SER A 151 2.07 20.03 -16.51
C SER A 151 1.10 21.15 -16.89
N ARG A 152 -0.18 20.83 -17.07
CA ARG A 152 -1.27 21.80 -17.32
C ARG A 152 -1.75 22.44 -16.02
N HIS A 153 -1.16 22.08 -14.88
CA HIS A 153 -1.55 22.48 -13.54
C HIS A 153 -2.98 22.02 -13.16
N VAL A 154 -3.44 20.92 -13.76
CA VAL A 154 -4.71 20.29 -13.40
C VAL A 154 -4.46 19.34 -12.24
N GLY A 155 -5.10 19.63 -11.11
CA GLY A 155 -4.93 18.88 -9.87
C GLY A 155 -5.85 17.66 -9.80
N GLN A 156 -5.32 16.52 -9.36
CA GLN A 156 -6.13 15.32 -9.13
C GLN A 156 -6.99 15.53 -7.85
N PRO A 157 -8.33 15.39 -7.91
CA PRO A 157 -9.21 15.81 -6.82
C PRO A 157 -8.94 15.14 -5.47
N GLU A 158 -8.54 13.86 -5.49
CA GLU A 158 -8.20 13.09 -4.29
C GLU A 158 -6.94 13.64 -3.62
N ILE A 159 -5.93 14.05 -4.40
CA ILE A 159 -4.67 14.62 -3.89
C ILE A 159 -4.91 16.01 -3.32
N ILE A 160 -5.71 16.84 -4.00
CA ILE A 160 -6.04 18.19 -3.51
C ILE A 160 -6.79 18.11 -2.18
N GLU A 161 -7.73 17.18 -2.03
CA GLU A 161 -8.42 16.97 -0.75
C GLU A 161 -7.47 16.48 0.35
N LYS A 162 -6.54 15.57 0.02
CA LYS A 162 -5.49 15.12 0.95
C LYS A 162 -4.55 16.24 1.38
N SER A 163 -4.29 17.20 0.50
CA SER A 163 -3.50 18.40 0.80
C SER A 163 -4.16 19.20 1.92
N ARG A 164 -5.44 19.49 1.76
CA ARG A 164 -6.22 20.32 2.69
C ARG A 164 -6.29 19.73 4.09
N ILE A 165 -6.43 18.42 4.22
CA ILE A 165 -6.42 17.78 5.54
C ILE A 165 -5.04 17.82 6.20
N CYS A 166 -3.94 17.75 5.42
CA CYS A 166 -2.59 17.95 5.96
C CYS A 166 -2.42 19.38 6.49
N GLU A 167 -2.83 20.38 5.72
CA GLU A 167 -2.82 21.80 6.12
C GLU A 167 -3.69 22.05 7.36
N ALA A 168 -4.86 21.41 7.44
CA ALA A 168 -5.75 21.51 8.60
C ALA A 168 -5.13 20.94 9.88
N PHE A 169 -4.22 19.96 9.77
CA PHE A 169 -3.42 19.47 10.89
C PHE A 169 -2.17 20.32 11.18
N GLY A 170 -1.94 21.38 10.41
CA GLY A 170 -0.82 22.32 10.61
C GLY A 170 0.47 21.90 9.93
N ALA A 171 0.43 20.94 8.99
CA ALA A 171 1.61 20.63 8.18
C ALA A 171 1.83 21.70 7.11
N GLU A 172 3.10 21.97 6.82
CA GLU A 172 3.50 22.70 5.62
C GLU A 172 3.41 21.75 4.42
N VAL A 173 2.71 22.17 3.37
CA VAL A 173 2.42 21.31 2.21
C VAL A 173 3.06 21.88 0.96
N ILE A 174 3.98 21.12 0.38
CA ILE A 174 4.67 21.45 -0.86
C ILE A 174 4.01 20.67 -1.99
N GLN A 175 3.34 21.40 -2.88
CA GLN A 175 2.65 20.83 -4.04
C GLN A 175 3.49 21.02 -5.29
N LEU A 176 3.81 19.91 -5.95
CA LEU A 176 4.61 19.85 -7.17
C LEU A 176 3.77 19.31 -8.33
N THR A 177 4.23 19.57 -9.56
CA THR A 177 3.79 18.79 -10.72
C THR A 177 4.45 17.42 -10.71
N VAL A 178 3.81 16.42 -11.32
CA VAL A 178 4.40 15.08 -11.50
C VAL A 178 5.75 15.19 -12.23
N GLY A 179 6.79 14.57 -11.70
CA GLY A 179 8.13 14.69 -12.27
C GLY A 179 9.29 14.30 -11.34
N PRO A 180 10.54 14.39 -11.83
CA PRO A 180 11.71 13.95 -11.08
C PRO A 180 12.04 14.84 -9.87
N GLU A 181 11.44 16.03 -9.79
CA GLU A 181 11.79 17.09 -8.83
C GLU A 181 11.42 16.75 -7.38
N LEU A 182 10.45 15.85 -7.17
CA LEU A 182 9.99 15.48 -5.82
C LEU A 182 11.15 15.00 -4.95
N PHE A 183 12.03 14.15 -5.49
CA PHE A 183 13.14 13.58 -4.72
C PHE A 183 14.23 14.61 -4.44
N SER A 184 14.54 15.49 -5.40
CA SER A 184 15.52 16.56 -5.18
C SER A 184 15.03 17.57 -4.14
N HIS A 185 13.76 17.96 -4.21
CA HIS A 185 13.18 18.89 -3.23
C HIS A 185 13.08 18.26 -1.83
N MET A 186 12.67 16.99 -1.73
CA MET A 186 12.68 16.30 -0.45
C MET A 186 14.10 16.23 0.15
N LEU A 187 15.12 15.95 -0.67
CA LEU A 187 16.50 15.89 -0.22
C LEU A 187 17.03 17.26 0.24
N GLU A 188 16.69 18.34 -0.48
CA GLU A 188 16.97 19.72 -0.09
C GLU A 188 16.39 20.05 1.28
N LEU A 189 15.11 19.75 1.50
CA LEU A 189 14.43 20.02 2.76
C LEU A 189 15.00 19.19 3.91
N LEU A 190 15.35 17.92 3.68
CA LEU A 190 16.00 17.08 4.67
C LEU A 190 17.39 17.59 5.05
N ASP A 191 18.14 18.16 4.10
CA ASP A 191 19.44 18.77 4.39
C ASP A 191 19.28 20.03 5.24
N GLU A 192 18.37 20.91 4.85
CA GLU A 192 18.12 22.21 5.49
C GLU A 192 17.49 22.11 6.88
N THR A 193 16.53 21.21 7.06
CA THR A 193 15.75 21.10 8.31
C THR A 193 16.34 20.11 9.32
N GLY A 194 17.09 19.11 8.84
CA GLY A 194 17.56 18.00 9.68
C GLY A 194 16.43 17.10 10.22
N TYR A 195 15.22 17.18 9.65
CA TYR A 195 14.06 16.39 10.07
C TYR A 195 14.21 14.89 9.75
N LEU A 196 13.42 14.07 10.43
CA LEU A 196 13.30 12.64 10.12
C LEU A 196 12.52 12.48 8.79
N ALA A 197 13.03 11.68 7.87
CA ALA A 197 12.26 11.19 6.74
C ALA A 197 11.30 10.09 7.22
N ALA A 198 10.02 10.44 7.36
CA ALA A 198 8.97 9.49 7.71
C ALA A 198 8.61 8.64 6.49
N SER A 199 9.51 7.74 6.06
CA SER A 199 9.32 6.91 4.86
C SER A 199 8.15 5.92 4.99
N LEU A 200 7.53 5.59 3.85
CA LEU A 200 6.55 4.51 3.71
C LEU A 200 7.18 3.11 3.89
N TYR A 201 8.49 2.99 3.95
CA TYR A 201 9.21 1.74 3.75
C TYR A 201 10.22 1.44 4.86
N SER A 202 10.24 2.26 5.93
CA SER A 202 11.07 2.01 7.10
C SER A 202 10.62 0.76 7.87
N ALA A 203 11.57 0.06 8.49
CA ALA A 203 11.31 -1.13 9.29
C ALA A 203 10.31 -0.88 10.43
N PHE A 204 10.53 0.19 11.20
CA PHE A 204 9.61 0.60 12.28
C PHE A 204 8.22 0.98 11.75
N GLY A 205 8.16 1.62 10.58
CA GLY A 205 6.90 2.02 9.96
C GLY A 205 6.08 0.85 9.45
N VAL A 206 6.71 -0.16 8.83
CA VAL A 206 6.03 -1.40 8.42
C VAL A 206 5.64 -2.22 9.64
N SER A 207 6.48 -2.26 10.69
CA SER A 207 6.17 -2.94 11.95
C SER A 207 4.91 -2.39 12.61
N GLY A 208 4.63 -1.08 12.48
CA GLY A 208 3.37 -0.48 12.93
C GLY A 208 2.12 -1.15 12.37
N ILE A 209 2.16 -1.62 11.12
CA ILE A 209 1.01 -2.28 10.47
C ILE A 209 0.82 -3.71 11.01
N GLU A 210 1.82 -4.33 11.64
CA GLU A 210 1.70 -5.70 12.17
C GLU A 210 0.60 -5.84 13.24
N THR A 211 0.30 -4.76 13.96
CA THR A 211 -0.86 -4.70 14.87
C THR A 211 -2.18 -4.97 14.16
N LEU A 212 -2.33 -4.56 12.89
CA LEU A 212 -3.54 -4.78 12.11
C LEU A 212 -3.79 -6.28 11.92
N GLY A 213 -2.78 -7.01 11.44
CA GLY A 213 -2.88 -8.46 11.27
C GLY A 213 -3.07 -9.21 12.59
N TYR A 214 -2.43 -8.73 13.65
CA TYR A 214 -2.57 -9.32 14.99
C TYR A 214 -4.00 -9.15 15.54
N GLU A 215 -4.54 -7.92 15.49
CA GLU A 215 -5.92 -7.61 15.87
C GLU A 215 -6.92 -8.45 15.06
N LEU A 216 -6.72 -8.60 13.74
CA LEU A 216 -7.59 -9.41 12.90
C LEU A 216 -7.68 -10.86 13.36
N ALA A 217 -6.55 -11.48 13.70
CA ALA A 217 -6.52 -12.86 14.17
C ALA A 217 -7.30 -13.02 15.48
N GLU A 218 -7.06 -12.13 16.46
CA GLU A 218 -7.71 -12.17 17.77
C GLU A 218 -9.22 -11.91 17.65
N GLU A 219 -9.61 -10.85 16.95
CA GLU A 219 -11.00 -10.43 16.84
C GLU A 219 -11.83 -11.42 16.02
N MET A 220 -11.30 -11.92 14.90
CA MET A 220 -11.96 -12.97 14.13
C MET A 220 -12.12 -14.24 14.96
N THR A 221 -11.08 -14.68 15.67
CA THR A 221 -11.18 -15.86 16.55
C THR A 221 -12.23 -15.66 17.63
N ALA A 222 -12.32 -14.47 18.21
CA ALA A 222 -13.33 -14.15 19.22
C ALA A 222 -14.77 -14.21 18.67
N VAL A 223 -15.00 -13.78 17.42
CA VAL A 223 -16.36 -13.70 16.83
C VAL A 223 -16.77 -14.92 16.00
N THR A 224 -15.83 -15.71 15.49
CA THR A 224 -16.10 -16.88 14.63
C THR A 224 -15.58 -18.20 15.18
N GLY A 225 -14.73 -18.17 16.21
CA GLY A 225 -14.05 -19.35 16.75
C GLY A 225 -12.76 -19.72 16.02
N ALA A 226 -12.36 -18.97 14.98
CA ALA A 226 -11.14 -19.20 14.21
C ALA A 226 -10.56 -17.91 13.61
N PRO A 227 -9.25 -17.85 13.29
CA PRO A 227 -8.70 -16.77 12.49
C PRO A 227 -9.37 -16.72 11.11
N PRO A 228 -9.27 -15.60 10.37
CA PRO A 228 -9.89 -15.51 9.06
C PRO A 228 -9.27 -16.53 8.09
N THR A 229 -10.09 -17.18 7.27
CA THR A 229 -9.56 -18.05 6.21
C THR A 229 -8.82 -17.24 5.14
N HIS A 230 -9.32 -16.06 4.79
CA HIS A 230 -8.68 -15.16 3.82
C HIS A 230 -8.66 -13.73 4.34
N VAL A 231 -7.57 -13.01 4.08
CA VAL A 231 -7.48 -11.56 4.25
C VAL A 231 -7.16 -10.92 2.91
N VAL A 232 -8.05 -10.05 2.44
CA VAL A 232 -7.90 -9.33 1.17
C VAL A 232 -7.36 -7.93 1.44
N VAL A 233 -6.20 -7.63 0.84
CA VAL A 233 -5.41 -6.43 1.09
C VAL A 233 -5.26 -5.58 -0.16
N THR A 234 -5.61 -4.29 -0.08
CA THR A 234 -5.30 -3.38 -1.19
C THR A 234 -3.79 -3.21 -1.30
N HIS A 235 -3.28 -3.51 -2.48
CA HIS A 235 -1.85 -3.57 -2.76
C HIS A 235 -1.41 -2.39 -3.63
N ALA A 236 -0.32 -1.74 -3.18
CA ALA A 236 0.35 -0.65 -3.86
C ALA A 236 1.85 -0.73 -3.54
N GLY A 237 2.35 0.05 -2.58
CA GLY A 237 3.74 -0.04 -2.12
C GLY A 237 4.08 -1.28 -1.26
N GLY A 238 3.19 -2.27 -1.16
CA GLY A 238 3.46 -3.54 -0.46
C GLY A 238 3.48 -3.54 1.06
N GLY A 239 3.60 -2.38 1.71
CA GLY A 239 3.76 -2.36 3.17
C GLY A 239 2.51 -2.77 3.95
N ASN A 240 1.32 -2.60 3.36
CA ASN A 240 0.07 -3.07 3.95
C ASN A 240 0.00 -4.61 3.95
N THR A 241 0.23 -5.23 2.79
CA THR A 241 0.34 -6.69 2.63
C THR A 241 1.35 -7.26 3.61
N THR A 242 2.55 -6.67 3.65
CA THR A 242 3.68 -7.14 4.48
C THR A 242 3.34 -7.09 5.97
N GLY A 243 2.90 -5.93 6.47
CA GLY A 243 2.59 -5.75 7.88
C GLY A 243 1.44 -6.64 8.33
N THR A 244 0.34 -6.67 7.56
CA THR A 244 -0.83 -7.52 7.88
C THR A 244 -0.44 -8.99 7.97
N ALA A 245 0.29 -9.52 6.99
CA ALA A 245 0.70 -10.92 6.99
C ALA A 245 1.64 -11.26 8.17
N ARG A 246 2.61 -10.39 8.46
CA ARG A 246 3.50 -10.55 9.62
C ARG A 246 2.72 -10.53 10.94
N GLY A 247 1.74 -9.64 11.06
CA GLY A 247 0.83 -9.57 12.20
C GLY A 247 0.05 -10.86 12.43
N LEU A 248 -0.57 -11.40 11.37
CA LEU A 248 -1.30 -12.67 11.40
C LEU A 248 -0.36 -13.82 11.82
N LYS A 249 0.84 -13.88 11.24
CA LYS A 249 1.85 -14.89 11.58
C LYS A 249 2.27 -14.81 13.05
N ARG A 250 2.45 -13.60 13.61
CA ARG A 250 2.77 -13.40 15.03
C ARG A 250 1.65 -13.86 15.97
N ALA A 251 0.40 -13.72 15.54
CA ALA A 251 -0.76 -14.24 16.26
C ALA A 251 -0.94 -15.76 16.11
N GLY A 252 -0.09 -16.45 15.35
CA GLY A 252 -0.21 -17.88 15.07
C GLY A 252 -1.34 -18.23 14.10
N ALA A 253 -1.89 -17.25 13.37
CA ALA A 253 -2.95 -17.46 12.41
C ALA A 253 -2.41 -18.09 11.11
N THR A 254 -3.13 -19.06 10.58
CA THR A 254 -2.95 -19.57 9.20
C THR A 254 -4.08 -19.01 8.35
N THR A 255 -3.74 -18.07 7.48
CA THR A 255 -4.69 -17.26 6.69
C THR A 255 -4.09 -17.04 5.30
N GLU A 256 -4.88 -17.20 4.25
CA GLU A 256 -4.46 -16.87 2.90
C GLU A 256 -4.43 -15.35 2.69
N ILE A 257 -3.29 -14.83 2.26
CA ILE A 257 -3.07 -13.40 1.99
C ILE A 257 -3.33 -13.12 0.51
N VAL A 258 -4.49 -12.52 0.24
CA VAL A 258 -4.91 -12.14 -1.11
C VAL A 258 -4.67 -10.65 -1.29
N SER A 259 -3.68 -10.27 -2.10
CA SER A 259 -3.48 -8.88 -2.47
C SER A 259 -4.39 -8.50 -3.64
N ALA A 260 -4.80 -7.23 -3.70
CA ALA A 260 -5.70 -6.73 -4.74
C ALA A 260 -5.28 -5.34 -5.25
N SER A 261 -5.27 -5.16 -6.56
CA SER A 261 -5.02 -3.86 -7.18
C SER A 261 -5.99 -3.57 -8.31
N VAL A 262 -6.30 -2.31 -8.54
CA VAL A 262 -6.95 -1.88 -9.77
C VAL A 262 -6.00 -2.05 -10.95
N ASP A 263 -6.47 -2.66 -12.02
CA ASP A 263 -5.73 -2.77 -13.27
C ASP A 263 -5.67 -1.42 -13.98
N LEU A 264 -4.47 -0.83 -13.98
CA LEU A 264 -4.12 0.34 -14.79
C LEU A 264 -3.04 0.01 -15.81
N SER A 265 -3.01 -1.24 -16.31
CA SER A 265 -2.04 -1.67 -17.32
C SER A 265 -1.99 -0.70 -18.51
N GLY A 266 -0.78 -0.29 -18.87
CA GLY A 266 -0.54 0.67 -19.94
C GLY A 266 -0.49 2.14 -19.52
N LEU A 267 -0.82 2.48 -18.26
CA LEU A 267 -0.60 3.82 -17.71
C LEU A 267 0.70 3.88 -16.91
N HIS A 268 1.50 4.92 -17.12
CA HIS A 268 2.73 5.14 -16.38
C HIS A 268 2.57 6.26 -15.33
N MET A 269 2.85 5.97 -14.07
CA MET A 269 2.47 6.89 -12.97
C MET A 269 3.26 8.19 -12.93
N ALA A 270 4.52 8.17 -13.39
CA ALA A 270 5.32 9.38 -13.55
C ALA A 270 5.17 10.02 -14.95
N SER A 271 4.25 9.51 -15.78
CA SER A 271 3.93 10.14 -17.06
C SER A 271 2.96 11.29 -16.84
N ASP A 272 3.34 12.46 -17.33
CA ASP A 272 2.52 13.66 -17.33
C ASP A 272 1.16 13.43 -18.02
N SER A 273 1.15 12.71 -19.16
CA SER A 273 -0.07 12.44 -19.92
C SER A 273 -1.03 11.49 -19.23
N ASP A 274 -0.51 10.59 -18.39
CA ASP A 274 -1.27 9.51 -17.77
C ASP A 274 -1.68 9.86 -16.34
N PHE A 275 -1.03 10.84 -15.72
CA PHE A 275 -1.22 11.24 -14.32
C PHE A 275 -2.69 11.51 -13.99
N ASN A 276 -3.40 12.24 -14.86
CA ASN A 276 -4.81 12.58 -14.68
C ASN A 276 -5.79 11.62 -15.38
N ARG A 277 -5.29 10.53 -15.97
CA ARG A 277 -6.13 9.47 -16.58
C ARG A 277 -6.47 8.34 -15.61
N LYS A 278 -5.90 8.36 -14.41
CA LYS A 278 -6.21 7.42 -13.31
C LYS A 278 -7.33 7.99 -12.43
N SER A 279 -8.24 7.13 -11.98
CA SER A 279 -9.30 7.53 -11.05
C SER A 279 -8.99 7.18 -9.58
N PHE A 280 -7.80 6.60 -9.31
CA PHE A 280 -7.32 6.29 -7.97
C PHE A 280 -5.87 6.72 -7.82
N THR A 281 -5.52 7.32 -6.69
CA THR A 281 -4.12 7.70 -6.38
C THR A 281 -3.27 6.54 -5.87
N THR A 282 -3.89 5.47 -5.36
CA THR A 282 -3.22 4.30 -4.80
C THR A 282 -4.05 3.04 -5.06
N GLY A 283 -3.50 1.88 -4.73
CA GLY A 283 -4.19 0.59 -4.82
C GLY A 283 -4.28 0.03 -6.24
N HIS A 284 -3.33 0.36 -7.12
CA HIS A 284 -3.36 -0.03 -8.53
C HIS A 284 -2.04 -0.63 -9.01
N THR A 285 -2.08 -1.33 -10.15
CA THR A 285 -0.94 -2.10 -10.69
C THR A 285 0.29 -1.23 -11.01
N GLY A 286 0.10 0.05 -11.34
CA GLY A 286 1.19 1.02 -11.54
C GLY A 286 2.10 1.26 -10.32
N PHE A 287 1.62 0.96 -9.10
CA PHE A 287 2.45 0.88 -7.90
C PHE A 287 2.65 -0.57 -7.44
N GLY A 288 1.58 -1.38 -7.47
CA GLY A 288 1.61 -2.77 -7.00
C GLY A 288 2.73 -3.60 -7.65
N VAL A 289 2.77 -3.65 -8.99
CA VAL A 289 3.73 -4.52 -9.69
C VAL A 289 5.18 -4.01 -9.54
N PRO A 290 5.50 -2.73 -9.73
CA PRO A 290 6.87 -2.25 -9.59
C PRO A 290 7.44 -2.40 -8.18
N PHE A 291 6.65 -2.14 -7.14
CA PHE A 291 7.13 -2.25 -5.75
C PHE A 291 7.17 -3.68 -5.24
N ALA A 292 6.36 -4.58 -5.80
CA ALA A 292 6.46 -6.00 -5.50
C ALA A 292 7.66 -6.65 -6.20
N THR A 293 7.98 -6.27 -7.45
CA THR A 293 9.05 -6.90 -8.25
C THR A 293 10.43 -6.26 -8.07
N TRP A 294 10.52 -5.04 -7.52
CA TRP A 294 11.80 -4.44 -7.14
C TRP A 294 11.60 -3.45 -5.98
N PRO A 295 11.48 -3.94 -4.73
CA PRO A 295 11.10 -3.10 -3.58
C PRO A 295 12.08 -1.98 -3.28
N ASP A 296 13.38 -2.20 -3.54
CA ASP A 296 14.47 -1.28 -3.18
C ASP A 296 14.59 -0.05 -4.08
N ARG A 297 13.63 0.14 -4.99
CA ARG A 297 13.44 1.38 -5.77
C ARG A 297 12.81 2.54 -4.96
N ALA A 298 12.92 2.50 -3.64
CA ALA A 298 12.21 3.37 -2.71
C ALA A 298 13.09 4.52 -2.17
N ASP A 299 12.52 5.33 -1.28
CA ASP A 299 13.24 6.38 -0.53
C ASP A 299 14.06 5.83 0.66
N VAL A 300 14.30 4.52 0.70
CA VAL A 300 15.14 3.82 1.68
C VAL A 300 16.12 2.88 0.96
N PRO A 301 17.33 2.66 1.48
CA PRO A 301 18.30 1.73 0.88
C PRO A 301 17.81 0.28 0.84
N ARG A 302 17.09 -0.15 1.88
CA ARG A 302 16.42 -1.46 1.93
C ARG A 302 14.99 -1.30 2.40
N ASN A 303 14.07 -1.80 1.57
CA ASN A 303 12.64 -1.66 1.78
C ASN A 303 12.10 -2.76 2.70
N ALA A 304 11.44 -2.36 3.79
CA ALA A 304 10.79 -3.28 4.72
C ALA A 304 9.52 -3.96 4.15
N ALA A 305 8.90 -3.36 3.13
CA ALA A 305 7.67 -3.82 2.49
C ALA A 305 7.92 -4.93 1.45
N ARG A 306 8.34 -6.12 1.89
CA ARG A 306 8.56 -7.30 1.04
C ARG A 306 7.26 -8.05 0.77
N ALA A 307 6.36 -7.47 -0.03
CA ALA A 307 5.03 -8.06 -0.22
C ALA A 307 5.04 -9.46 -0.84
N LEU A 308 5.94 -9.76 -1.79
CA LEU A 308 6.02 -11.09 -2.40
C LEU A 308 6.42 -12.19 -1.42
N ARG A 309 7.10 -11.85 -0.32
CA ARG A 309 7.45 -12.77 0.79
C ARG A 309 6.23 -13.34 1.51
N TYR A 310 5.07 -12.68 1.37
CA TYR A 310 3.87 -13.00 2.13
C TYR A 310 2.60 -13.12 1.28
N MET A 311 2.67 -12.80 0.00
CA MET A 311 1.51 -12.81 -0.89
C MET A 311 1.28 -14.22 -1.42
N ASP A 312 0.09 -14.77 -1.15
CA ASP A 312 -0.32 -16.09 -1.64
C ASP A 312 -1.04 -15.98 -2.99
N ARG A 313 -1.84 -14.92 -3.14
CA ARG A 313 -2.60 -14.63 -4.36
C ARG A 313 -2.60 -13.14 -4.66
N TYR A 314 -2.64 -12.78 -5.95
CA TYR A 314 -2.76 -11.39 -6.37
C TYR A 314 -3.88 -11.24 -7.40
N LEU A 315 -4.86 -10.44 -7.05
CA LEU A 315 -6.04 -10.18 -7.86
C LEU A 315 -6.00 -8.78 -8.47
N THR A 316 -6.53 -8.66 -9.68
CA THR A 316 -6.81 -7.36 -10.29
C THR A 316 -8.30 -7.16 -10.53
N VAL A 317 -8.75 -5.93 -10.38
CA VAL A 317 -10.13 -5.49 -10.65
C VAL A 317 -10.10 -4.24 -11.53
N SER A 318 -11.17 -3.96 -12.27
CA SER A 318 -11.32 -2.74 -13.05
C SER A 318 -11.74 -1.55 -12.19
N GLN A 319 -11.62 -0.34 -12.75
CA GLN A 319 -12.08 0.87 -12.07
C GLN A 319 -13.60 0.86 -11.87
N GLY A 320 -14.35 0.39 -12.87
CA GLY A 320 -15.81 0.34 -12.81
C GLY A 320 -16.32 -0.60 -11.72
N GLU A 321 -15.69 -1.76 -11.53
CA GLU A 321 -16.02 -2.69 -10.44
C GLU A 321 -15.81 -2.04 -9.07
N VAL A 322 -14.70 -1.32 -8.87
CA VAL A 322 -14.44 -0.60 -7.61
C VAL A 322 -15.47 0.50 -7.36
N PHE A 323 -15.88 1.25 -8.38
CA PHE A 323 -16.92 2.27 -8.23
C PHE A 323 -18.28 1.67 -7.88
N TYR A 324 -18.68 0.56 -8.50
CA TYR A 324 -19.90 -0.16 -8.14
C TYR A 324 -19.87 -0.58 -6.68
N VAL A 325 -18.78 -1.20 -6.25
CA VAL A 325 -18.61 -1.70 -4.88
C VAL A 325 -18.59 -0.57 -3.86
N THR A 326 -18.00 0.58 -4.22
CA THR A 326 -18.02 1.78 -3.39
C THR A 326 -19.43 2.28 -3.14
N GLU A 327 -20.28 2.30 -4.16
CA GLU A 327 -21.69 2.68 -4.01
C GLU A 327 -22.48 1.60 -3.26
N ALA A 328 -22.21 0.32 -3.50
CA ALA A 328 -22.85 -0.80 -2.81
C ALA A 328 -22.56 -0.78 -1.30
N MET A 329 -21.31 -0.55 -0.90
CA MET A 329 -20.90 -0.35 0.51
C MET A 329 -21.72 0.77 1.18
N ALA A 330 -21.85 1.92 0.51
CA ALA A 330 -22.61 3.04 1.04
C ALA A 330 -24.11 2.74 1.15
N LYS A 331 -24.71 2.14 0.12
CA LYS A 331 -26.16 1.92 0.03
C LYS A 331 -26.65 0.70 0.82
N LEU A 332 -25.84 -0.34 0.95
CA LEU A 332 -26.24 -1.60 1.58
C LEU A 332 -25.74 -1.72 3.01
N GLU A 333 -24.54 -1.22 3.31
CA GLU A 333 -23.94 -1.34 4.64
C GLU A 333 -23.92 -0.03 5.42
N GLY A 334 -24.26 1.10 4.77
CA GLY A 334 -24.16 2.42 5.39
C GLY A 334 -22.71 2.88 5.60
N LEU A 335 -21.75 2.29 4.88
CA LEU A 335 -20.32 2.58 5.00
C LEU A 335 -19.83 3.40 3.80
N GLU A 336 -19.92 4.72 3.88
CA GLU A 336 -19.38 5.61 2.85
C GLU A 336 -17.85 5.70 2.97
N ARG A 337 -17.12 5.17 1.98
CA ARG A 337 -15.65 5.15 1.96
C ARG A 337 -15.10 5.61 0.61
N GLY A 338 -13.86 6.10 0.61
CA GLY A 338 -13.16 6.44 -0.63
C GLY A 338 -12.96 5.21 -1.51
N PRO A 339 -13.01 5.36 -2.85
CA PRO A 339 -13.02 4.20 -3.73
C PRO A 339 -11.67 3.49 -3.78
N SER A 340 -10.54 4.17 -3.53
CA SER A 340 -9.24 3.50 -3.47
C SER A 340 -9.20 2.47 -2.34
N GLY A 341 -9.76 2.82 -1.17
CA GLY A 341 -9.93 1.89 -0.04
C GLY A 341 -10.91 0.73 -0.30
N ASN A 342 -11.73 0.79 -1.35
CA ASN A 342 -12.66 -0.30 -1.70
C ASN A 342 -12.12 -1.27 -2.76
N THR A 343 -10.85 -1.12 -3.18
CA THR A 343 -10.21 -2.03 -4.14
C THR A 343 -10.22 -3.47 -3.63
N ALA A 344 -9.83 -3.68 -2.36
CA ALA A 344 -9.86 -5.00 -1.73
C ALA A 344 -11.29 -5.52 -1.55
N MET A 345 -12.26 -4.65 -1.30
CA MET A 345 -13.67 -5.04 -1.20
C MET A 345 -14.20 -5.57 -2.54
N ALA A 346 -13.83 -4.95 -3.66
CA ALA A 346 -14.22 -5.42 -4.99
C ALA A 346 -13.66 -6.82 -5.28
N ALA A 347 -12.39 -7.04 -4.96
CA ALA A 347 -11.77 -8.35 -5.06
C ALA A 347 -12.42 -9.38 -4.10
N ALA A 348 -12.73 -8.97 -2.87
CA ALA A 348 -13.38 -9.81 -1.87
C ALA A 348 -14.79 -10.25 -2.28
N MET A 349 -15.60 -9.37 -2.88
CA MET A 349 -16.92 -9.74 -3.41
C MET A 349 -16.81 -10.78 -4.52
N SER A 350 -15.82 -10.65 -5.41
CA SER A 350 -15.55 -11.66 -6.44
C SER A 350 -15.08 -12.98 -5.83
N LEU A 351 -14.16 -12.94 -4.87
CA LEU A 351 -13.57 -14.10 -4.22
C LEU A 351 -14.62 -14.88 -3.39
N ALA A 352 -15.37 -14.16 -2.55
CA ALA A 352 -16.34 -14.76 -1.63
C ALA A 352 -17.44 -15.55 -2.33
N ARG A 353 -17.79 -15.14 -3.57
CA ARG A 353 -18.74 -15.86 -4.44
C ARG A 353 -18.33 -17.32 -4.68
N ASP A 354 -17.04 -17.56 -4.88
CA ASP A 354 -16.51 -18.88 -5.25
C ASP A 354 -16.00 -19.68 -4.03
N LEU A 355 -16.04 -19.08 -2.84
CA LEU A 355 -15.60 -19.72 -1.60
C LEU A 355 -16.77 -20.44 -0.90
N PRO A 356 -16.49 -21.55 -0.16
CA PRO A 356 -17.47 -22.21 0.70
C PRO A 356 -18.14 -21.25 1.68
N ARG A 357 -19.41 -21.49 2.00
CA ARG A 357 -20.21 -20.62 2.89
C ARG A 357 -19.64 -20.42 4.30
N ASP A 358 -18.87 -21.38 4.80
CA ASP A 358 -18.21 -21.37 6.10
C ASP A 358 -16.87 -20.62 6.09
N ALA A 359 -16.32 -20.30 4.91
CA ALA A 359 -15.16 -19.45 4.81
C ALA A 359 -15.47 -18.01 5.28
N THR A 360 -14.45 -17.34 5.80
CA THR A 360 -14.51 -15.96 6.28
C THR A 360 -13.47 -15.12 5.58
N VAL A 361 -13.93 -14.16 4.78
CA VAL A 361 -13.09 -13.21 4.04
C VAL A 361 -13.09 -11.88 4.78
N VAL A 362 -11.91 -11.41 5.19
CA VAL A 362 -11.78 -10.10 5.82
C VAL A 362 -11.10 -9.12 4.86
N VAL A 363 -11.73 -8.00 4.62
CA VAL A 363 -11.14 -6.85 3.93
C VAL A 363 -10.53 -5.94 4.98
N GLN A 364 -9.23 -5.68 4.88
CA GLN A 364 -8.52 -5.03 5.98
C GLN A 364 -8.25 -3.54 5.78
N GLU A 365 -8.72 -2.96 4.67
CA GLU A 365 -8.57 -1.55 4.38
C GLU A 365 -9.90 -0.87 4.10
N THR A 366 -10.13 0.25 4.77
CA THR A 366 -11.05 1.31 4.37
C THR A 366 -10.34 2.65 4.56
N GLU A 367 -10.86 3.69 3.91
CA GLU A 367 -10.36 5.05 4.07
C GLU A 367 -11.50 6.06 4.19
N TYR A 368 -11.21 7.18 4.83
CA TYR A 368 -12.13 8.31 4.89
C TYR A 368 -12.53 8.79 3.50
N THR A 369 -13.76 9.27 3.43
CA THR A 369 -14.33 9.98 2.28
C THR A 369 -14.27 11.49 2.52
N GLY A 370 -14.24 12.25 1.43
CA GLY A 370 -14.20 13.72 1.41
C GLY A 370 -14.64 14.20 0.03
N ALA A 371 -14.88 15.50 -0.15
CA ALA A 371 -15.49 16.01 -1.39
C ALA A 371 -14.66 15.62 -2.62
N GLY A 372 -13.33 15.78 -2.55
CA GLY A 372 -12.43 15.36 -3.62
C GLY A 372 -12.22 13.85 -3.71
N LYS A 373 -12.52 13.06 -2.67
CA LYS A 373 -12.39 11.58 -2.67
C LYS A 373 -13.68 10.86 -3.05
N HIS A 374 -14.81 11.56 -3.10
CA HIS A 374 -16.11 11.00 -3.41
C HIS A 374 -16.12 10.41 -4.84
N HIS A 375 -16.80 9.26 -5.03
CA HIS A 375 -16.81 8.56 -6.32
C HIS A 375 -17.31 9.45 -7.47
N TRP A 376 -18.33 10.29 -7.25
CA TRP A 376 -18.76 11.28 -8.25
C TRP A 376 -17.67 12.29 -8.65
N ALA A 377 -16.84 12.75 -7.72
CA ALA A 377 -15.75 13.67 -8.05
C ALA A 377 -14.73 12.98 -8.97
N GLN A 378 -14.39 11.73 -8.67
CA GLN A 378 -13.46 10.92 -9.48
C GLN A 378 -14.03 10.61 -10.87
N LEU A 379 -15.30 10.24 -10.97
CA LEU A 379 -15.97 9.94 -12.25
C LEU A 379 -16.14 11.19 -13.12
N ASN A 380 -16.47 12.33 -12.53
CA ASN A 380 -16.58 13.60 -13.26
C ASN A 380 -15.21 14.05 -13.78
N PHE A 381 -14.18 13.97 -12.94
CA PHE A 381 -12.81 14.28 -13.35
C PHE A 381 -12.32 13.38 -14.49
N ALA A 382 -12.67 12.08 -14.45
CA ALA A 382 -12.37 11.16 -15.55
C ALA A 382 -13.03 11.61 -16.87
N ARG A 383 -14.32 11.98 -16.84
CA ARG A 383 -15.04 12.50 -18.03
C ARG A 383 -14.42 13.77 -18.57
N GLU A 384 -14.05 14.71 -17.69
CA GLU A 384 -13.37 15.96 -18.06
C GLU A 384 -12.01 15.70 -18.73
N ASN A 385 -11.34 14.61 -18.39
CA ASN A 385 -10.10 14.15 -19.03
C ASN A 385 -10.32 13.22 -20.24
N GLY A 386 -11.56 13.15 -20.75
CA GLY A 386 -11.89 12.39 -21.96
C GLY A 386 -11.96 10.88 -21.77
N VAL A 387 -12.16 10.42 -20.53
CA VAL A 387 -12.44 9.00 -20.22
C VAL A 387 -13.94 8.76 -20.34
N GLU A 388 -14.34 7.79 -21.14
CA GLU A 388 -15.73 7.36 -21.24
C GLU A 388 -16.19 6.73 -19.93
N VAL A 389 -17.36 7.11 -19.41
CA VAL A 389 -17.92 6.51 -18.19
C VAL A 389 -19.36 6.10 -18.47
N ARG A 390 -19.63 4.80 -18.45
CA ARG A 390 -20.96 4.22 -18.68
C ARG A 390 -21.18 2.94 -17.87
N ALA A 391 -22.42 2.50 -17.78
CA ALA A 391 -22.73 1.15 -17.33
C ALA A 391 -22.50 0.13 -18.46
N GLY A 392 -22.14 -1.12 -18.13
CA GLY A 392 -21.96 -2.19 -19.12
C GLY A 392 -21.20 -3.40 -18.58
N ASP A 393 -20.52 -4.14 -19.48
CA ASP A 393 -19.65 -5.25 -19.11
C ASP A 393 -18.25 -4.74 -18.71
N PRO A 394 -17.78 -4.97 -17.46
CA PRO A 394 -16.44 -4.57 -17.01
C PRO A 394 -15.30 -5.12 -17.88
N ALA A 395 -15.52 -6.19 -18.65
CA ALA A 395 -14.55 -6.71 -19.60
C ALA A 395 -14.19 -5.70 -20.72
N GLU A 396 -15.08 -4.74 -21.00
CA GLU A 396 -14.87 -3.66 -21.97
C GLU A 396 -14.05 -2.48 -21.40
N ASN A 397 -13.68 -2.51 -20.11
CA ASN A 397 -12.89 -1.47 -19.47
C ASN A 397 -11.48 -1.38 -20.07
N VAL A 398 -11.09 -0.18 -20.51
CA VAL A 398 -9.75 0.10 -21.02
C VAL A 398 -9.10 1.18 -20.14
N PRO A 399 -8.01 0.85 -19.40
CA PRO A 399 -7.31 1.80 -18.53
C PRO A 399 -7.04 3.15 -19.20
N GLY A 400 -7.46 4.22 -18.52
CA GLY A 400 -7.31 5.59 -18.98
C GLY A 400 -8.15 5.97 -20.20
N LYS A 401 -9.03 5.11 -20.73
CA LYS A 401 -9.90 5.41 -21.88
C LYS A 401 -11.38 5.21 -21.57
N SER A 402 -11.73 4.15 -20.85
CA SER A 402 -13.11 3.87 -20.45
C SER A 402 -13.17 3.30 -19.03
N ILE A 403 -14.22 3.68 -18.30
CA ILE A 403 -14.61 3.13 -17.00
C ILE A 403 -16.00 2.54 -17.19
N ILE A 404 -16.08 1.21 -17.16
CA ILE A 404 -17.32 0.48 -17.40
C ILE A 404 -17.85 -0.06 -16.08
N ILE A 405 -18.86 0.62 -15.52
CA ILE A 405 -19.47 0.25 -14.24
C ILE A 405 -20.39 -0.96 -14.48
N PRO A 406 -20.24 -2.07 -13.71
CA PRO A 406 -21.14 -3.20 -13.77
C PRO A 406 -22.61 -2.78 -13.70
N GLU A 407 -23.49 -3.37 -14.52
CA GLU A 407 -24.94 -3.21 -14.38
C GLU A 407 -25.50 -4.10 -13.26
N ARG A 408 -24.84 -5.23 -13.02
CA ARG A 408 -25.26 -6.26 -12.08
C ARG A 408 -24.05 -6.76 -11.27
N PRO A 409 -24.25 -7.14 -10.00
CA PRO A 409 -23.14 -7.49 -9.11
C PRO A 409 -22.41 -8.76 -9.56
N GLU A 410 -23.08 -9.69 -10.24
CA GLU A 410 -22.45 -10.90 -10.77
C GLU A 410 -21.47 -10.63 -11.92
N GLN A 411 -21.39 -9.41 -12.45
CA GLN A 411 -20.36 -9.05 -13.44
C GLN A 411 -19.01 -8.71 -12.78
N ILE A 412 -18.96 -8.52 -11.45
CA ILE A 412 -17.71 -8.29 -10.73
C ILE A 412 -16.89 -9.59 -10.74
N ARG A 413 -15.75 -9.59 -11.41
CA ARG A 413 -14.86 -10.74 -11.62
C ARG A 413 -13.41 -10.28 -11.55
N ALA A 414 -12.83 -10.43 -10.37
CA ALA A 414 -11.41 -10.24 -10.19
C ALA A 414 -10.62 -11.26 -11.03
N LYS A 415 -9.50 -10.81 -11.59
CA LYS A 415 -8.61 -11.63 -12.42
C LYS A 415 -7.35 -11.98 -11.65
N ASP A 416 -6.92 -13.23 -11.74
CA ASP A 416 -5.62 -13.63 -11.20
C ASP A 416 -4.47 -12.98 -11.97
N PHE A 417 -3.56 -12.37 -11.22
CA PHE A 417 -2.28 -11.92 -11.73
C PHE A 417 -1.26 -13.06 -11.63
N ASP A 418 -0.40 -13.18 -12.63
CA ASP A 418 0.62 -14.22 -12.68
C ASP A 418 1.75 -13.96 -11.67
N LEU A 419 1.62 -14.55 -10.48
CA LEU A 419 2.64 -14.47 -9.43
C LEU A 419 3.95 -15.14 -9.82
N ALA A 420 3.93 -16.22 -10.61
CA ALA A 420 5.16 -16.87 -11.07
C ALA A 420 5.99 -15.90 -11.93
N LYS A 421 5.33 -15.17 -12.83
CA LYS A 421 5.95 -14.09 -13.61
C LYS A 421 6.48 -12.95 -12.74
N MET A 422 5.78 -12.59 -11.66
CA MET A 422 6.26 -11.57 -10.71
C MET A 422 7.51 -12.05 -9.95
N ARG A 423 7.51 -13.28 -9.44
CA ARG A 423 8.65 -13.90 -8.76
C ARG A 423 9.86 -13.99 -9.69
N ARG A 424 9.67 -14.42 -10.94
CA ARG A 424 10.73 -14.40 -11.97
C ARG A 424 11.25 -12.98 -12.23
N SER A 425 10.35 -11.99 -12.27
CA SER A 425 10.75 -10.59 -12.44
C SER A 425 11.54 -10.06 -11.25
N TYR A 426 11.20 -10.48 -10.02
CA TYR A 426 11.94 -10.17 -8.80
C TYR A 426 13.38 -10.67 -8.88
N VAL A 427 13.56 -11.97 -9.14
CA VAL A 427 14.89 -12.59 -9.28
C VAL A 427 15.69 -11.90 -10.38
N ARG A 428 15.09 -11.66 -11.54
CA ARG A 428 15.74 -10.94 -12.64
C ARG A 428 16.18 -9.53 -12.23
N ASN A 429 15.33 -8.77 -11.55
CA ASN A 429 15.66 -7.41 -11.12
C ASN A 429 16.78 -7.42 -10.08
N ALA A 430 16.77 -8.37 -9.13
CA ALA A 430 17.85 -8.53 -8.17
C ALA A 430 19.19 -8.77 -8.87
N LEU A 431 19.24 -9.71 -9.82
CA LEU A 431 20.45 -10.01 -10.59
C LEU A 431 20.90 -8.83 -11.45
N SER A 432 19.98 -8.09 -12.08
CA SER A 432 20.34 -6.98 -12.97
C SER A 432 20.91 -5.78 -12.23
N HIS A 433 20.69 -5.67 -10.91
CA HIS A 433 21.26 -4.64 -10.05
C HIS A 433 22.53 -5.10 -9.32
N ALA A 434 22.91 -6.37 -9.44
CA ALA A 434 24.18 -6.87 -8.95
C ALA A 434 25.35 -6.40 -9.85
N PRO A 435 26.59 -6.36 -9.33
CA PRO A 435 27.77 -6.08 -10.13
C PRO A 435 27.90 -7.02 -11.35
N GLU A 436 28.49 -6.53 -12.44
CA GLU A 436 28.72 -7.34 -13.63
C GLU A 436 29.55 -8.59 -13.28
N GLY A 437 29.10 -9.76 -13.76
CA GLY A 437 29.73 -11.04 -13.47
C GLY A 437 29.43 -11.62 -12.08
N TYR A 438 28.54 -10.99 -11.29
CA TYR A 438 28.14 -11.52 -9.98
C TYR A 438 27.45 -12.88 -10.11
N VAL A 439 27.90 -13.84 -9.29
CA VAL A 439 27.31 -15.17 -9.17
C VAL A 439 26.65 -15.27 -7.79
N PRO A 440 25.32 -15.49 -7.73
CA PRO A 440 24.62 -15.66 -6.45
C PRO A 440 25.20 -16.80 -5.62
N THR A 441 25.37 -16.54 -4.32
CA THR A 441 25.74 -17.52 -3.30
C THR A 441 24.51 -18.29 -2.80
N ASP A 442 24.72 -19.37 -2.05
CA ASP A 442 23.62 -20.11 -1.41
C ASP A 442 22.79 -19.23 -0.47
N ALA A 443 23.43 -18.27 0.21
CA ALA A 443 22.74 -17.30 1.06
C ALA A 443 21.85 -16.35 0.24
N ASP A 444 22.30 -15.94 -0.96
CA ASP A 444 21.48 -15.14 -1.87
C ASP A 444 20.27 -15.92 -2.38
N ILE A 445 20.47 -17.19 -2.73
CA ILE A 445 19.39 -18.07 -3.20
C ILE A 445 18.36 -18.26 -2.09
N ALA A 446 18.80 -18.49 -0.85
CA ALA A 446 17.92 -18.58 0.31
C ALA A 446 17.14 -17.27 0.54
N PHE A 447 17.81 -16.12 0.51
CA PHE A 447 17.15 -14.82 0.62
C PHE A 447 16.09 -14.60 -0.46
N LEU A 448 16.43 -14.88 -1.72
CA LEU A 448 15.50 -14.75 -2.86
C LEU A 448 14.32 -15.73 -2.74
N ALA A 449 14.53 -16.94 -2.24
CA ALA A 449 13.47 -17.92 -2.04
C ALA A 449 12.45 -17.41 -1.01
N GLU A 450 12.92 -16.89 0.12
CA GLU A 450 12.04 -16.28 1.12
C GLU A 450 11.31 -15.06 0.55
N ASP A 451 12.01 -14.13 -0.09
CA ASP A 451 11.43 -12.88 -0.60
C ASP A 451 10.44 -13.08 -1.76
N THR A 452 10.52 -14.22 -2.44
CA THR A 452 9.56 -14.62 -3.46
C THR A 452 8.47 -15.54 -2.95
N ASN A 453 8.47 -15.92 -1.66
CA ASN A 453 7.57 -16.93 -1.10
C ASN A 453 7.62 -18.23 -1.94
N SER A 454 8.83 -18.75 -2.15
CA SER A 454 9.13 -19.97 -2.91
C SER A 454 10.26 -20.77 -2.25
N ASP A 455 10.80 -21.76 -2.95
CA ASP A 455 11.94 -22.56 -2.48
C ASP A 455 13.23 -22.28 -3.29
N THR A 456 14.36 -22.75 -2.75
CA THR A 456 15.68 -22.53 -3.37
C THR A 456 15.78 -23.15 -4.76
N ALA A 457 15.16 -24.32 -4.98
CA ALA A 457 15.16 -25.02 -6.26
C ALA A 457 14.44 -24.20 -7.36
N THR A 458 13.31 -23.58 -7.03
CA THR A 458 12.55 -22.70 -7.93
C THR A 458 13.38 -21.47 -8.31
N VAL A 459 14.12 -20.89 -7.35
CA VAL A 459 15.00 -19.76 -7.61
C VAL A 459 16.16 -20.16 -8.51
N GLU A 460 16.81 -21.30 -8.26
CA GLU A 460 17.90 -21.83 -9.09
C GLU A 460 17.45 -22.07 -10.53
N GLU A 461 16.29 -22.71 -10.72
CA GLU A 461 15.68 -22.91 -12.04
C GLU A 461 15.41 -21.57 -12.73
N THR A 462 14.87 -20.59 -11.99
CA THR A 462 14.61 -19.25 -12.50
C THR A 462 15.91 -18.57 -12.96
N ILE A 463 16.98 -18.65 -12.17
CA ILE A 463 18.30 -18.10 -12.51
C ILE A 463 18.86 -18.78 -13.77
N ALA A 464 18.77 -20.10 -13.85
CA ALA A 464 19.22 -20.86 -15.01
C ALA A 464 18.44 -20.47 -16.28
N GLY A 465 17.11 -20.33 -16.17
CA GLY A 465 16.24 -19.93 -17.27
C GLY A 465 16.45 -18.48 -17.73
N LEU A 466 16.92 -17.58 -16.85
CA LEU A 466 17.28 -16.21 -17.23
C LEU A 466 18.58 -16.14 -18.03
N LYS A 467 19.56 -17.01 -17.76
CA LYS A 467 20.83 -17.08 -18.51
C LYS A 467 20.68 -17.64 -19.93
N ALA A 468 19.58 -18.34 -20.21
CA ALA A 468 19.29 -18.97 -21.50
C ALA A 468 18.53 -18.05 -22.49
N THR A 469 18.13 -16.86 -22.05
CA THR A 469 17.47 -15.79 -22.83
C THR A 469 18.39 -14.61 -23.00
#